data_AF-A0A8S3WV00-F1
#
_entry.id   AF-A0A8S3WV00-F1
#
_cell.length_a   1.000
_cell.length_b   1.000
_cell.length_c   1.000
_cell.angle_alpha   90.00
_cell.angle_beta   90.00
_cell.angle_gamma   90.00
#
_symmetry.space_group_name_H-M   'P 1'
#
loop_
_entity.id
_entity.type
_entity.pdbx_description
1 polymer ?
#
loop_
_entity_poly.entity_id
_entity_poly.type
_entity_poly.pdbx_seq_one_letter_code
_entity_poly.pdbx_strand_id
1 'polypeptide(L)'
;MLVYKTTIKPIWTYGIQLWGTASNSNIDILERFQTKALRTMFGIPRSISNRYLYLDLGLKTVRQEVAQNSLKYQEKLTAHVNKLAHALSGEAALQHTRLKRSDVPSLHKRFTT
;
A
#
# COMPACT_ATOMS: atom_id res chain seq x y z
N MET A 1 19.08 5.49 4.65
CA MET A 1 17.67 5.25 5.09
C MET A 1 16.84 6.52 5.29
N LEU A 2 17.45 7.65 5.66
CA LEU A 2 16.71 8.89 5.88
C LEU A 2 16.10 9.44 4.58
N VAL A 3 16.91 9.57 3.52
CA VAL A 3 16.48 10.15 2.23
C VAL A 3 15.27 9.41 1.65
N TYR A 4 15.29 8.08 1.58
CA TYR A 4 14.14 7.31 1.08
C TYR A 4 12.87 7.53 1.93
N LYS A 5 13.01 7.57 3.25
CA LYS A 5 11.89 7.79 4.18
C LYS A 5 11.35 9.21 4.13
N THR A 6 12.18 10.20 3.82
CA THR A 6 11.77 11.61 3.83
C THR A 6 11.28 12.11 2.48
N THR A 7 11.83 11.62 1.36
CA THR A 7 11.46 12.12 0.03
C THR A 7 10.52 11.17 -0.69
N ILE A 8 10.91 9.89 -0.78
CA ILE A 8 10.19 8.91 -1.56
C ILE A 8 8.93 8.47 -0.81
N LYS A 9 9.05 8.03 0.44
CA LYS A 9 7.91 7.54 1.23
C LYS A 9 6.66 8.43 1.20
N PRO A 10 6.71 9.76 1.45
CA PRO A 10 5.50 10.59 1.43
C PRO A 10 4.82 10.65 0.06
N ILE A 11 5.58 10.72 -1.04
CA ILE A 11 5.04 10.70 -2.41
C ILE A 11 4.29 9.39 -2.66
N TRP A 12 4.89 8.27 -2.23
CA TRP A 12 4.28 6.96 -2.35
C TRP A 12 3.02 6.84 -1.50
N THR A 13 3.11 7.22 -0.21
CA THR A 13 2.01 7.11 0.74
C THR A 13 0.79 7.94 0.31
N TYR A 14 1.00 9.11 -0.28
CA TYR A 14 -0.08 9.93 -0.81
C TYR A 14 -0.87 9.21 -1.91
N GLY A 15 -0.18 8.53 -2.82
CA GLY A 15 -0.82 7.84 -3.93
C GLY A 15 -1.49 6.50 -3.57
N ILE A 16 -1.23 5.92 -2.38
CA ILE A 16 -1.65 4.54 -2.04
C ILE A 16 -3.15 4.31 -2.25
N GLN A 17 -4.00 5.29 -1.93
CA GLN A 17 -5.44 5.16 -2.11
C GLN A 17 -5.84 5.05 -3.60
N LEU A 18 -5.09 5.71 -4.48
CA LEU A 18 -5.32 5.70 -5.92
C LEU A 18 -4.81 4.40 -6.55
N TRP A 19 -3.53 4.07 -6.36
CA TRP A 19 -2.93 2.91 -7.03
C TRP A 19 -3.06 1.59 -6.25
N GLY A 20 -3.44 1.62 -4.97
CA GLY A 20 -3.78 0.41 -4.20
C GLY A 20 -5.01 -0.32 -4.75
N THR A 21 -5.90 0.39 -5.45
CA THR A 21 -7.06 -0.17 -6.15
C THR A 21 -6.78 -0.51 -7.62
N ALA A 22 -5.54 -0.35 -8.09
CA ALA A 22 -5.15 -0.68 -9.46
C ALA A 22 -5.14 -2.20 -9.70
N SER A 23 -5.02 -2.61 -10.97
CA SER A 23 -4.84 -4.03 -11.32
C SER A 23 -3.55 -4.60 -10.74
N ASN A 24 -3.48 -5.92 -10.53
CA ASN A 24 -2.27 -6.59 -10.05
C ASN A 24 -1.06 -6.29 -10.95
N SER A 25 -1.26 -6.26 -12.27
CA SER A 25 -0.21 -5.92 -13.24
C SER A 25 0.40 -4.54 -13.00
N ASN A 26 -0.41 -3.53 -12.68
CA ASN A 26 0.07 -2.17 -12.41
C ASN A 26 0.79 -2.09 -11.06
N ILE A 27 0.30 -2.83 -10.06
CA ILE A 27 0.96 -2.94 -8.75
C ILE A 27 2.34 -3.59 -8.91
N ASP A 28 2.46 -4.63 -9.75
CA ASP A 28 3.74 -5.29 -10.05
C ASP A 28 4.72 -4.37 -10.78
N ILE A 29 4.21 -3.45 -11.62
CA ILE A 29 5.04 -2.40 -12.25
C ILE A 29 5.55 -1.44 -11.18
N LEU A 30 4.70 -1.00 -10.26
CA LEU A 30 5.07 -0.12 -9.16
C LEU A 30 6.09 -0.77 -8.22
N GLU A 31 5.90 -2.03 -7.86
CA GLU A 31 6.84 -2.77 -7.01
C GLU A 31 8.20 -2.96 -7.69
N ARG A 32 8.22 -3.23 -9.01
CA ARG A 32 9.46 -3.25 -9.81
C ARG A 32 10.15 -1.88 -9.83
N PHE A 33 9.39 -0.80 -9.99
CA PHE A 33 9.91 0.56 -9.95
C PHE A 33 10.51 0.90 -8.57
N GLN A 34 9.81 0.58 -7.48
CA GLN A 34 10.31 0.74 -6.11
C GLN A 34 11.64 0.00 -5.93
N THR A 35 11.70 -1.27 -6.33
CA THR A 35 12.90 -2.09 -6.16
C THR A 35 14.07 -1.57 -7.02
N LYS A 36 13.80 -1.07 -8.23
CA LYS A 36 14.83 -0.44 -9.08
C LYS A 36 15.36 0.85 -8.45
N ALA A 37 14.47 1.71 -7.95
CA ALA A 37 14.85 2.95 -7.28
C ALA A 37 15.71 2.68 -6.03
N LEU A 38 15.31 1.71 -5.20
CA LEU A 38 16.09 1.30 -4.02
C LEU A 38 17.49 0.81 -4.42
N ARG A 39 17.59 -0.07 -5.42
CA ARG A 39 18.90 -0.55 -5.89
C ARG A 39 19.78 0.58 -6.38
N THR A 40 19.25 1.51 -7.17
CA THR A 40 20.01 2.66 -7.66
C THR A 40 20.47 3.57 -6.52
N MET A 41 19.61 3.83 -5.53
CA MET A 41 19.96 4.70 -4.38
C MET A 41 21.03 4.09 -3.48
N PHE A 42 21.01 2.77 -3.29
CA PHE A 42 21.93 2.07 -2.39
C PHE A 42 23.09 1.36 -3.10
N GLY A 43 23.22 1.51 -4.42
CA GLY A 43 24.25 0.85 -5.22
C GLY A 43 24.17 -0.68 -5.21
N ILE A 44 22.99 -1.26 -4.99
CA ILE A 44 22.82 -2.70 -4.79
C ILE A 44 22.78 -3.43 -6.15
N PRO A 45 23.61 -4.47 -6.36
CA PRO A 45 23.58 -5.29 -7.57
C PRO A 45 22.23 -5.96 -7.84
N ARG A 46 21.92 -6.21 -9.12
CA ARG A 46 20.70 -6.93 -9.53
C ARG A 46 20.73 -8.42 -9.16
N SER A 47 21.92 -8.99 -8.93
CA SER A 47 22.11 -10.39 -8.55
C SER A 47 21.53 -10.74 -7.17
N ILE A 48 21.39 -9.76 -6.28
CA ILE A 48 20.84 -9.97 -4.94
C ILE A 48 19.32 -10.10 -5.01
N SER A 49 18.78 -11.14 -4.38
CA SER A 49 17.33 -11.37 -4.31
C SER A 49 16.60 -10.19 -3.66
N ASN A 50 15.42 -9.86 -4.18
CA ASN A 50 14.54 -8.82 -3.63
C ASN A 50 14.23 -9.09 -2.14
N ARG A 51 14.11 -10.36 -1.73
CA ARG A 51 13.83 -10.73 -0.33
C ARG A 51 14.90 -10.20 0.63
N TYR A 52 16.17 -10.37 0.29
CA TYR A 52 17.27 -9.87 1.11
C TYR A 52 17.32 -8.35 1.11
N LEU A 53 17.07 -7.71 -0.05
CA LEU A 53 17.00 -6.26 -0.15
C LEU A 53 15.95 -5.66 0.81
N TYR A 54 14.74 -6.23 0.86
CA TYR A 54 13.70 -5.74 1.76
C TYR A 54 13.97 -6.05 3.23
N LEU A 55 14.52 -7.24 3.53
CA LEU A 55 14.87 -7.64 4.89
C LEU A 55 15.98 -6.75 5.47
N ASP A 56 17.05 -6.55 4.72
CA ASP A 56 18.24 -5.80 5.15
C ASP A 56 17.95 -4.29 5.27
N LEU A 57 17.12 -3.75 4.37
CA LEU A 57 16.62 -2.39 4.48
C LEU A 57 15.51 -2.27 5.53
N GLY A 58 14.89 -3.35 6.00
CA GLY A 58 13.69 -3.28 6.86
C GLY A 58 12.53 -2.51 6.20
N LEU A 59 12.40 -2.60 4.88
CA LEU A 59 11.35 -1.95 4.09
C LEU A 59 10.24 -2.91 3.74
N LYS A 60 9.02 -2.38 3.70
CA LYS A 60 7.83 -3.10 3.28
C LYS A 60 7.67 -3.01 1.76
N THR A 61 7.14 -4.07 1.17
CA THR A 61 6.77 -4.05 -0.25
C THR A 61 5.58 -3.13 -0.47
N VAL A 62 5.41 -2.69 -1.71
CA VAL A 62 4.22 -1.93 -2.16
C VAL A 62 2.92 -2.57 -1.67
N ARG A 63 2.77 -3.89 -1.83
CA ARG A 63 1.55 -4.61 -1.42
C ARG A 63 1.31 -4.56 0.10
N GLN A 64 2.36 -4.78 0.89
CA GLN A 64 2.30 -4.72 2.35
C GLN A 64 1.96 -3.30 2.84
N GLU A 65 2.49 -2.28 2.17
CA GLU A 65 2.19 -0.90 2.51
C GLU A 65 0.73 -0.54 2.25
N VAL A 66 0.18 -0.99 1.12
CA VAL A 66 -1.24 -0.82 0.79
C VAL A 66 -2.12 -1.50 1.84
N ALA A 67 -1.79 -2.74 2.23
CA ALA A 67 -2.53 -3.47 3.27
C ALA A 67 -2.51 -2.74 4.62
N GLN A 68 -1.34 -2.24 5.04
CA GLN A 68 -1.23 -1.52 6.31
C GLN A 68 -1.94 -0.18 6.32
N ASN A 69 -1.89 0.56 5.21
CA ASN A 69 -2.65 1.81 5.11
C ASN A 69 -4.16 1.56 5.13
N SER A 70 -4.61 0.46 4.53
CA SER A 70 -6.02 0.03 4.58
C SER A 70 -6.47 -0.28 6.02
N LEU A 71 -5.68 -1.04 6.78
CA LEU A 71 -5.96 -1.34 8.19
C LEU A 71 -5.99 -0.07 9.05
N LYS A 72 -4.98 0.79 8.92
CA LYS A 72 -4.94 2.08 9.64
C LYS A 72 -6.14 2.96 9.32
N TYR A 73 -6.61 2.94 8.07
CA TYR A 73 -7.80 3.68 7.68
C TYR A 73 -9.05 3.10 8.34
N GLN A 74 -9.17 1.78 8.40
CA GLN A 74 -10.26 1.10 9.07
C GLN A 74 -10.28 1.41 10.58
N GLU A 75 -9.13 1.33 11.25
CA GLU A 75 -8.98 1.72 12.67
C GLU A 75 -9.39 3.18 12.92
N LYS A 76 -9.05 4.08 12.00
CA LYS A 76 -9.47 5.49 12.08
C LYS A 76 -10.99 5.63 11.93
N LEU A 77 -11.61 4.88 11.03
CA LEU A 77 -13.07 4.90 10.86
C LEU A 77 -13.80 4.35 12.08
N THR A 78 -13.26 3.32 12.74
CA THR A 78 -13.87 2.73 13.95
C THR A 78 -13.67 3.60 15.19
N ALA A 79 -12.57 4.35 15.29
CA ALA A 79 -12.31 5.27 16.40
C ALA A 79 -12.97 6.65 16.24
N HIS A 80 -13.56 6.94 15.08
CA HIS A 80 -14.08 8.28 14.76
C HIS A 80 -15.37 8.59 15.53
N VAL A 81 -15.50 9.82 16.04
CA VAL A 81 -16.66 10.27 16.85
C VAL A 81 -17.97 10.23 16.06
N ASN A 82 -17.91 10.51 14.75
CA ASN A 82 -19.09 10.51 13.89
C ASN A 82 -19.56 9.08 13.59
N LYS A 83 -20.78 8.75 14.05
CA LYS A 83 -21.43 7.46 13.82
C LYS A 83 -21.60 7.12 12.33
N LEU A 84 -21.78 8.12 11.47
CA LEU A 84 -21.87 7.92 10.01
C LEU A 84 -20.54 7.43 9.41
N ALA A 85 -19.40 7.75 10.03
CA ALA A 85 -18.10 7.25 9.58
C ALA A 85 -17.98 5.73 9.77
N HIS A 86 -18.59 5.16 10.82
CA HIS A 86 -18.64 3.71 11.00
C HIS A 86 -19.41 3.01 9.88
N ALA A 87 -20.44 3.65 9.32
CA ALA A 87 -21.19 3.11 8.19
C ALA A 87 -20.34 2.93 6.93
N LEU A 88 -19.24 3.68 6.78
CA LEU A 88 -18.27 3.53 5.68
C LEU A 88 -17.39 2.28 5.81
N SER A 89 -17.29 1.69 7.00
CA SER A 89 -16.50 0.48 7.24
C SER A 89 -17.33 -0.81 7.14
N GLY A 90 -18.66 -0.70 7.13
CA GLY A 90 -19.60 -1.83 7.14
C GLY A 90 -20.16 -2.20 5.76
N GLU A 91 -20.97 -3.25 5.70
CA GLU A 91 -21.61 -3.76 4.47
C GLU A 91 -22.46 -2.71 3.74
N ALA A 92 -22.96 -1.70 4.46
CA ALA A 92 -23.71 -0.58 3.87
C ALA A 92 -22.87 0.28 2.89
N ALA A 93 -21.55 0.38 3.09
CA ALA A 93 -20.66 1.06 2.15
C ALA A 93 -20.52 0.30 0.83
N LEU A 94 -20.76 -1.03 0.84
CA LEU A 94 -20.62 -1.89 -0.33
C LEU A 94 -21.79 -1.73 -1.33
N GLN A 95 -22.84 -0.99 -0.98
CA GLN A 95 -24.02 -0.80 -1.84
C GLN A 95 -23.72 -0.04 -3.14
N HIS A 96 -22.69 0.81 -3.15
CA HIS A 96 -22.29 1.59 -4.34
C HIS A 96 -20.78 1.50 -4.58
N THR A 97 -20.30 0.31 -4.96
CA THR A 97 -18.91 0.11 -5.34
C THR A 97 -18.78 0.13 -6.85
N ARG A 98 -17.66 0.67 -7.35
CA ARG A 98 -17.37 0.60 -8.79
C ARG A 98 -17.13 -0.87 -9.14
N LEU A 99 -17.94 -1.40 -10.07
CA LEU A 99 -17.83 -2.77 -10.55
C LEU A 99 -16.37 -3.12 -10.91
N LYS A 100 -15.88 -4.27 -10.43
CA LYS A 100 -14.51 -4.79 -10.63
C LYS A 100 -13.38 -3.99 -9.97
N ARG A 101 -13.67 -3.12 -9.01
CA ARG A 101 -12.65 -2.47 -8.16
C ARG A 101 -12.77 -2.92 -6.72
N SER A 102 -11.63 -3.15 -6.09
CA SER A 102 -11.54 -3.41 -4.66
C SER A 102 -11.67 -2.10 -3.89
N ASP A 103 -12.51 -2.06 -2.86
CA ASP A 103 -12.67 -0.87 -2.03
C ASP A 103 -11.45 -0.60 -1.17
N VAL A 104 -11.19 0.68 -0.88
CA VAL A 104 -10.06 1.13 -0.07
C VAL A 104 -10.01 0.48 1.32
N PRO A 105 -11.14 0.33 2.06
CA PRO A 105 -11.15 -0.34 3.36
C PRO A 105 -10.87 -1.84 3.30
N SER A 106 -11.16 -2.49 2.17
CA SER A 106 -11.02 -3.95 2.01
C SER A 106 -9.70 -4.36 1.35
N LEU A 107 -8.83 -3.40 1.00
CA LEU A 107 -7.55 -3.68 0.33
C LEU A 107 -6.64 -4.61 1.12
N HIS A 108 -6.67 -4.60 2.45
CA HIS A 108 -5.87 -5.54 3.24
C HIS A 108 -6.19 -7.00 2.89
N LYS A 109 -7.47 -7.36 2.74
CA LYS A 109 -7.90 -8.73 2.38
C LYS A 109 -7.35 -9.20 1.04
N ARG A 110 -7.11 -8.26 0.12
CA ARG A 110 -6.61 -8.53 -1.24
C ARG A 110 -5.14 -8.92 -1.27
N PHE A 111 -4.34 -8.47 -0.31
CA PHE A 111 -2.89 -8.70 -0.29
C PHE A 111 -2.41 -9.64 0.82
N THR A 112 -3.33 -10.19 1.63
CA THR A 112 -3.04 -11.14 2.71
C THR A 112 -3.15 -12.61 2.33
N THR A 113 -3.63 -12.93 1.11
CA THR A 113 -3.71 -14.30 0.56
C THR A 113 -2.43 -14.72 -0.12
#